data_AF-A0A3B8MJ12-F1
#
_entry.id   AF-A0A3B8MJ12-F1
#
_cell.length_a   1.000
_cell.length_b   1.000
_cell.length_c   1.000
_cell.angle_alpha   90.00
_cell.angle_beta   90.00
_cell.angle_gamma   90.00
#
_symmetry.space_group_name_H-M   'P 1'
#
loop_
_entity.id
_entity.type
_entity.pdbx_description
1 polymer ?
#
loop_
_entity_poly.entity_id
_entity_poly.type
_entity_poly.pdbx_seq_one_letter_code
_entity_poly.pdbx_strand_id
1 'polypeptide(L)' 'KRWANNPEQTVPDGVKIAVDEIGPERVVFGSNLPEYRPIQVKRAIQRLNLGAEAEELIFGGNLGRIYGLEG' A
#
# COMPACT_ATOMS: atom_id res chain seq x y z
N LYS A 1 -5.58 -19.15 7.64
CA LYS A 1 -5.35 -19.30 6.19
C LYS A 1 -4.46 -18.14 5.75
N ARG A 2 -3.20 -18.39 5.38
CA ARG A 2 -2.36 -17.40 4.69
C ARG A 2 -3.07 -16.97 3.40
N TRP A 3 -2.90 -15.73 2.99
CA TRP A 3 -3.56 -15.11 1.85
C TRP A 3 -3.37 -15.98 0.58
N ALA A 4 -4.36 -16.81 0.29
CA ALA A 4 -4.42 -17.70 -0.88
C ALA A 4 -5.07 -17.00 -2.08
N ASN A 5 -5.08 -15.67 -2.07
CA ASN A 5 -5.78 -14.89 -3.07
C ASN A 5 -4.75 -14.36 -4.07
N ASN A 6 -5.01 -14.61 -5.35
CA ASN A 6 -4.27 -13.98 -6.44
C ASN A 6 -4.29 -12.46 -6.21
N PRO A 7 -3.14 -11.78 -6.09
CA PRO A 7 -3.12 -10.33 -5.86
C PRO A 7 -3.82 -9.55 -7.00
N GLU A 8 -3.97 -10.16 -8.17
CA GLU A 8 -4.75 -9.58 -9.27
C GLU A 8 -6.27 -9.59 -9.03
N GLN A 9 -6.75 -10.46 -8.16
CA GLN A 9 -8.17 -10.64 -7.83
C GLN A 9 -8.52 -10.24 -6.40
N THR A 10 -7.50 -9.91 -5.59
CA THR A 10 -7.69 -9.53 -4.20
C THR A 10 -8.06 -8.06 -4.09
N VAL A 11 -9.08 -7.77 -3.27
CA VAL A 11 -9.38 -6.42 -2.79
C VAL A 11 -8.86 -6.33 -1.35
N PRO A 12 -7.78 -5.57 -1.08
CA PRO A 12 -7.17 -5.52 0.25
C PRO A 12 -7.86 -4.48 1.13
N ASP A 13 -9.12 -4.71 1.51
CA ASP A 13 -9.96 -3.74 2.24
C ASP A 13 -9.32 -3.22 3.54
N GLY A 14 -8.48 -4.03 4.19
CA GLY A 14 -7.73 -3.61 5.38
C GLY A 14 -6.84 -2.37 5.15
N VAL A 15 -6.37 -2.15 3.92
CA VAL A 15 -5.62 -0.92 3.57
C VAL A 15 -6.56 0.29 3.55
N LYS A 16 -7.76 0.14 2.97
CA LYS A 16 -8.76 1.21 2.97
C LYS A 16 -9.19 1.57 4.39
N ILE A 17 -9.47 0.56 5.23
CA ILE A 17 -9.82 0.76 6.64
C ILE A 17 -8.70 1.52 7.37
N ALA A 18 -7.44 1.11 7.21
CA ALA A 18 -6.32 1.81 7.84
C ALA A 18 -6.23 3.28 7.38
N VAL A 19 -6.35 3.55 6.08
CA VAL A 19 -6.33 4.93 5.56
C VAL A 19 -7.48 5.76 6.15
N ASP A 20 -8.69 5.20 6.20
CA ASP A 20 -9.87 5.90 6.73
C ASP A 20 -9.76 6.15 8.25
N GLU A 21 -9.14 5.26 9.02
CA GLU A 21 -9.05 5.36 10.48
C GLU A 21 -7.85 6.16 10.99
N ILE A 22 -6.67 5.99 10.39
CA ILE A 22 -5.41 6.55 10.91
C ILE A 22 -4.76 7.59 10.00
N GLY A 23 -5.33 7.83 8.82
CA GLY A 23 -4.82 8.75 7.81
C GLY A 23 -3.75 8.12 6.90
N PRO A 24 -3.68 8.51 5.61
CA PRO A 24 -2.71 7.96 4.67
C PRO A 24 -1.26 8.26 5.05
N GLU A 25 -0.98 9.32 5.81
CA GLU A 25 0.36 9.73 6.29
C GLU A 25 0.98 8.76 7.32
N ARG A 26 0.20 7.77 7.79
CA ARG A 26 0.65 6.75 8.74
C ARG A 26 0.74 5.34 8.13
N VAL A 27 0.49 5.20 6.83
CA VAL A 27 0.47 3.91 6.13
C VAL A 27 1.66 3.82 5.18
N VAL A 28 2.39 2.71 5.21
CA VAL A 28 3.55 2.46 4.33
C VAL A 28 3.34 1.24 3.46
N PHE A 29 3.82 1.29 2.23
CA PHE A 29 3.79 0.15 1.31
C PHE A 29 4.84 -0.91 1.69
N GLY A 30 4.41 -2.18 1.67
CA GLY A 30 5.29 -3.34 1.75
C GLY A 30 4.79 -4.46 0.84
N SER A 31 5.67 -4.98 -0.02
CA SER A 31 5.31 -6.05 -0.97
C SER A 31 5.38 -7.45 -0.37
N ASN A 32 6.12 -7.62 0.72
CA ASN A 32 6.44 -8.93 1.28
C ASN A 32 7.16 -9.87 0.27
N LEU A 33 8.03 -9.32 -0.60
CA LEU A 33 8.95 -10.10 -1.43
C LEU A 33 9.83 -11.01 -0.53
N PRO A 34 10.08 -12.30 -0.87
CA PRO A 34 9.85 -12.95 -2.17
C PRO A 34 8.44 -13.47 -2.45
N GLU A 35 7.54 -13.47 -1.47
CA GLU A 35 6.21 -14.10 -1.57
C GLU A 35 5.35 -13.47 -2.67
N TYR A 36 5.35 -12.13 -2.79
CA TYR A 36 4.58 -11.41 -3.79
C TYR A 36 5.44 -10.43 -4.61
N ARG A 37 5.11 -10.29 -5.90
CA ARG A 37 5.76 -9.30 -6.76
C ARG A 37 5.26 -7.90 -6.38
N PRO A 38 6.15 -6.90 -6.17
CA PRO A 38 5.76 -5.55 -5.77
C PRO A 38 4.70 -4.91 -6.68
N ILE A 39 4.82 -5.10 -8.00
CA ILE A 39 3.86 -4.54 -8.97
C ILE A 39 2.44 -5.09 -8.80
N GLN A 40 2.30 -6.36 -8.39
CA GLN A 40 0.99 -6.98 -8.21
C GLN A 40 0.30 -6.44 -6.94
N VAL A 41 1.06 -6.32 -5.84
CA VAL A 41 0.56 -5.76 -4.58
C VAL A 41 0.20 -4.28 -4.75
N LYS A 42 1.06 -3.50 -5.42
CA LYS A 42 0.79 -2.10 -5.74
C LYS A 42 -0.52 -1.96 -6.50
N ARG A 43 -0.70 -2.70 -7.60
CA ARG A 43 -1.94 -2.67 -8.40
C ARG A 43 -3.18 -3.07 -7.59
N ALA A 44 -3.07 -3.99 -6.64
CA ALA A 44 -4.19 -4.36 -5.77
C ALA A 44 -4.65 -3.19 -4.88
N ILE A 45 -3.70 -2.43 -4.33
CA ILE A 45 -3.99 -1.24 -3.53
C ILE A 45 -4.58 -0.13 -4.41
N GLN A 46 -4.07 0.08 -5.62
CA GLN A 46 -4.59 1.12 -6.53
C GLN A 46 -6.07 0.89 -6.94
N ARG A 47 -6.55 -0.36 -6.95
CA ARG A 47 -7.97 -0.66 -7.18
C ARG A 47 -8.89 -0.14 -6.08
N LEU A 48 -8.36 0.17 -4.90
CA LEU A 48 -9.13 0.79 -3.81
C LEU A 48 -9.44 2.27 -4.09
N ASN A 49 -8.80 2.88 -5.10
CA ASN A 49 -9.05 4.25 -5.54
C ASN A 49 -9.00 5.25 -4.37
N LEU A 50 -7.90 5.24 -3.62
CA LEU A 50 -7.72 6.06 -2.40
C LEU A 50 -7.44 7.54 -2.72
N GLY A 51 -7.22 7.87 -3.99
CA GLY A 51 -6.80 9.20 -4.46
C GLY A 51 -5.28 9.29 -4.64
N ALA A 52 -4.87 10.17 -5.57
CA ALA A 52 -3.47 10.29 -5.99
C ALA A 52 -2.54 10.69 -4.83
N GLU A 53 -2.95 11.63 -3.99
CA GLU A 53 -2.17 12.11 -2.84
C GLU A 53 -1.96 11.00 -1.79
N ALA A 54 -3.00 10.24 -1.47
CA ALA A 54 -2.90 9.10 -0.55
C ALA A 54 -1.98 8.01 -1.11
N GLU A 55 -2.10 7.70 -2.41
CA GLU A 55 -1.23 6.70 -3.06
C GLU A 55 0.24 7.14 -3.09
N GLU A 56 0.53 8.42 -3.33
CA GLU A 56 1.89 8.96 -3.30
C GLU A 56 2.53 8.83 -1.92
N LEU A 57 1.79 9.19 -0.86
CA LEU A 57 2.23 9.00 0.52
C LEU A 57 2.52 7.53 0.83
N ILE A 58 1.60 6.62 0.48
CA ILE A 58 1.70 5.20 0.82
C ILE A 58 2.84 4.51 0.07
N PHE A 59 2.98 4.77 -1.24
CA PHE A 59 3.94 4.04 -2.09
C PHE A 59 5.38 4.52 -1.98
N GLY A 60 5.62 5.69 -1.38
CA GLY A 60 6.98 6.21 -1.27
C GLY A 60 7.13 7.33 -0.25
N GLY A 61 6.22 8.31 -0.25
CA GLY A 61 6.39 9.53 0.55
C GLY A 61 6.61 9.26 2.04
N ASN A 62 5.78 8.40 2.65
CA ASN A 62 5.90 8.12 4.08
C ASN A 62 7.22 7.43 4.44
N LEU A 63 7.69 6.46 3.65
CA LEU A 63 9.00 5.83 3.89
C LEU A 63 10.15 6.80 3.58
N GLY A 64 10.00 7.65 2.57
CA GLY A 64 10.95 8.71 2.24
C GLY A 64 11.18 9.63 3.44
N ARG A 65 10.11 10.17 4.02
CA ARG A 65 10.14 10.96 5.25
C ARG A 65 10.73 10.21 6.44
N ILE A 66 10.32 8.96 6.68
CA ILE A 66 10.80 8.16 7.83
C ILE A 66 12.31 7.90 7.75
N TYR A 67 12.82 7.63 6.55
CA TYR A 67 14.24 7.33 6.32
C TYR A 67 15.10 8.56 5.99
N GLY A 68 14.51 9.76 5.92
CA GLY A 68 15.23 10.98 5.56
C GLY A 68 15.78 10.96 4.14
N LEU A 69 15.04 10.37 3.20
CA LEU A 69 15.40 10.27 1.78
C LEU A 69 14.82 11.42 0.94
N GLU A 70 14.02 12.29 1.55
CA GLU A 70 13.52 13.52 0.94
C GLU A 70 14.64 14.56 0.99
N GLY A 71 15.12 14.98 -0.18
CA GLY A 71 16.13 16.02 -0.38
C GLY A 71 15.75 16.93 -1.53
#